data_AF-A0ABD6GBY3-F1
#
_entry.id   AF-A0ABD6GBY3-F1
#
_cell.length_a   1.000
_cell.length_b   1.000
_cell.length_c   1.000
_cell.angle_alpha   90.00
_cell.angle_beta   90.00
_cell.angle_gamma   90.00
#
_symmetry.space_group_name_H-M   'P 1'
#
loop_
_entity.id
_entity.type
_entity.pdbx_description
1 polymer ?
#
loop_
_entity_poly.entity_id
_entity_poly.type
_entity_poly.pdbx_seq_one_letter_code
_entity_poly.pdbx_strand_id
1 'polypeptide(L)'
;MAIQAAIAAAPAHADDIAVDRFAAAMKEKLAKKRLDGRSGWEDKDDCSQLFISHLLREHVEKGDPVDVGNLAMMLHQREERIASLLETLQGE
;
A
#
# COMPACT_ATOMS: atom_id res chain seq x y z
N MET A 1 42.41 -8.14 19.79
CA MET A 1 42.47 -7.79 18.36
C MET A 1 41.18 -8.24 17.71
N ALA A 2 40.30 -7.30 17.36
CA ALA A 2 39.04 -7.59 16.69
C ALA A 2 39.21 -7.28 15.20
N ILE A 3 39.12 -8.29 14.33
CA ILE A 3 38.99 -8.09 12.89
C ILE A 3 37.50 -8.09 12.61
N GLN A 4 36.91 -6.90 12.51
CA GLN A 4 35.58 -6.73 11.94
C GLN A 4 35.75 -6.85 10.42
N ALA A 5 35.33 -7.98 9.85
CA ALA A 5 35.18 -8.10 8.41
C ALA A 5 34.08 -7.14 7.97
N ALA A 6 34.45 -6.11 7.21
CA ALA A 6 33.50 -5.31 6.45
C ALA A 6 32.89 -6.24 5.40
N ILE A 7 31.69 -6.74 5.67
CA ILE A 7 30.87 -7.39 4.66
C ILE A 7 30.49 -6.27 3.70
N ALA A 8 31.11 -6.22 2.52
CA ALA A 8 30.68 -5.33 1.47
C ALA A 8 29.23 -5.70 1.16
N ALA A 9 28.29 -4.82 1.52
CA ALA A 9 26.90 -4.99 1.14
C ALA A 9 26.87 -5.10 -0.38
N ALA A 10 26.26 -6.17 -0.89
CA ALA A 10 26.03 -6.30 -2.33
C ALA A 10 25.33 -5.01 -2.82
N PRO A 11 25.67 -4.51 -4.02
CA PRO A 11 24.97 -3.37 -4.58
C PRO A 11 23.47 -3.66 -4.57
N ALA A 12 22.68 -2.74 -4.01
CA ALA A 12 21.24 -2.89 -3.91
C ALA A 12 20.64 -3.20 -5.29
N HIS A 13 19.73 -4.18 -5.34
CA HIS A 13 19.10 -4.55 -6.60
C HIS A 13 18.29 -3.37 -7.14
N ALA A 14 18.19 -3.25 -8.47
CA ALA A 14 17.45 -2.15 -9.09
C ALA A 14 15.99 -2.09 -8.61
N ASP A 15 15.39 -3.26 -8.33
CA ASP A 15 14.04 -3.38 -7.78
C ASP A 15 13.93 -2.76 -6.38
N ASP A 16 14.90 -3.00 -5.49
CA ASP A 16 14.89 -2.42 -4.13
C ASP A 16 14.90 -0.90 -4.20
N ILE A 17 15.77 -0.34 -5.05
CA ILE A 17 15.88 1.10 -5.28
C ILE A 17 14.56 1.67 -5.84
N ALA A 18 13.90 0.94 -6.75
CA ALA A 18 12.62 1.35 -7.32
C ALA A 18 11.49 1.32 -6.28
N VAL A 19 11.43 0.28 -5.45
CA VAL A 19 10.46 0.15 -4.35
C VAL A 19 10.65 1.27 -3.35
N ASP A 20 11.88 1.60 -2.96
CA ASP A 20 12.18 2.69 -2.02
C ASP A 20 11.71 4.05 -2.55
N ARG A 21 11.96 4.32 -3.84
CA ARG A 21 11.49 5.55 -4.50
C ARG A 21 9.97 5.62 -4.55
N PHE A 22 9.32 4.50 -4.86
CA PHE A 22 7.86 4.43 -4.90
C PHE A 22 7.24 4.61 -3.51
N ALA A 23 7.84 3.98 -2.49
CA ALA A 23 7.44 4.14 -1.10
C ALA A 23 7.58 5.61 -0.63
N ALA A 24 8.60 6.33 -1.07
CA ALA A 24 8.73 7.76 -0.79
C ALA A 24 7.57 8.58 -1.40
N ALA A 25 7.21 8.32 -2.65
CA ALA A 25 6.08 8.98 -3.31
C ALA A 25 4.73 8.66 -2.64
N MET A 26 4.54 7.39 -2.24
CA MET A 26 3.37 6.93 -1.45
C MET A 26 3.24 7.71 -0.14
N LYS A 27 4.33 7.81 0.62
CA LYS A 27 4.37 8.55 1.90
C LYS A 27 4.06 10.04 1.73
N GLU A 28 4.62 10.68 0.70
CA GLU A 28 4.35 12.09 0.39
C GLU A 28 2.87 12.32 0.09
N LYS A 29 2.27 11.46 -0.74
CA LYS A 29 0.85 11.57 -1.10
C LYS A 29 -0.06 11.34 0.09
N LEU A 30 0.23 10.34 0.92
CA LEU A 30 -0.52 10.08 2.15
C LEU A 30 -0.39 11.25 3.15
N ALA A 31 0.77 11.92 3.20
CA ALA A 31 0.93 13.12 4.03
C ALA A 31 -0.01 14.24 3.60
N LYS A 32 -0.11 14.51 2.29
CA LYS A 32 -1.08 15.46 1.73
C LYS A 32 -2.51 15.07 2.09
N LYS A 33 -2.89 13.79 1.95
CA LYS A 33 -4.23 13.31 2.31
C LYS A 33 -4.58 13.42 3.79
N ARG A 34 -3.61 13.26 4.70
CA ARG A 34 -3.81 13.52 6.13
C ARG A 34 -4.12 15.00 6.40
N LEU A 35 -3.45 15.91 5.69
CA LEU A 35 -3.75 17.35 5.77
C LEU A 35 -5.15 17.68 5.23
N ASP A 36 -5.61 16.92 4.22
CA ASP A 36 -6.99 16.99 3.70
C ASP A 36 -8.03 16.34 4.64
N GLY A 37 -7.63 15.88 5.83
CA GLY A 37 -8.52 15.26 6.82
C GLY A 37 -8.86 13.79 6.56
N ARG A 38 -8.15 13.09 5.65
CA ARG A 38 -8.35 11.65 5.42
C ARG A 38 -7.53 10.81 6.41
N SER A 39 -8.18 9.91 7.13
CA SER A 39 -7.60 8.97 8.11
C SER A 39 -8.51 7.75 8.31
N GLY A 40 -8.14 6.81 9.19
CA GLY A 40 -9.03 5.75 9.69
C GLY A 40 -9.14 4.51 8.80
N TRP A 41 -8.23 4.32 7.85
CA TRP A 41 -8.22 3.12 7.01
C TRP A 41 -7.85 1.87 7.80
N GLU A 42 -7.13 2.05 8.91
CA GLU A 42 -6.66 0.99 9.81
C GLU A 42 -7.79 0.35 10.63
N ASP A 43 -8.91 1.07 10.82
CA ASP A 43 -10.08 0.57 11.52
C ASP A 43 -10.96 -0.23 10.55
N LYS A 44 -11.18 -1.51 10.88
CA LYS A 44 -11.96 -2.42 10.03
C LYS A 44 -13.47 -2.22 10.18
N ASP A 45 -13.91 -1.69 11.31
CA ASP A 45 -15.33 -1.47 11.62
C ASP A 45 -15.82 -0.21 10.90
N ASP A 46 -15.00 0.84 10.87
CA ASP A 46 -15.31 2.11 10.21
C ASP A 46 -14.92 2.15 8.73
N CYS A 47 -13.96 1.31 8.29
CA CYS A 47 -13.52 1.22 6.91
C CYS A 47 -13.47 -0.25 6.45
N SER A 48 -14.43 -0.67 5.64
CA SER A 48 -14.51 -2.07 5.22
C SER A 48 -13.46 -2.44 4.15
N GLN A 49 -13.05 -3.71 4.16
CA GLN A 49 -12.20 -4.30 3.12
C GLN A 49 -12.77 -4.05 1.70
N LEU A 50 -14.09 -4.22 1.56
CA LEU A 50 -14.80 -4.04 0.29
C LEU A 50 -14.71 -2.59 -0.19
N PHE A 51 -14.83 -1.62 0.71
CA PHE A 51 -14.71 -0.20 0.37
C PHE A 51 -13.30 0.15 -0.13
N ILE A 52 -12.25 -0.28 0.56
CA ILE A 52 -10.86 -0.07 0.09
C ILE A 52 -10.64 -0.77 -1.26
N SER A 53 -11.17 -1.98 -1.43
CA SER A 53 -11.08 -2.75 -2.69
C SER A 53 -11.82 -2.06 -3.84
N HIS A 54 -12.93 -1.37 -3.58
CA HIS A 54 -13.64 -0.56 -4.56
C HIS A 54 -12.81 0.66 -4.97
N LEU A 55 -12.32 1.44 -3.98
CA LEU A 55 -11.46 2.60 -4.25
C LEU A 55 -10.22 2.22 -5.06
N LEU A 56 -9.62 1.05 -4.78
CA LEU A 56 -8.46 0.56 -5.51
C LEU A 56 -8.76 0.47 -7.01
N ARG A 57 -9.91 -0.12 -7.38
CA ARG A 57 -10.32 -0.26 -8.78
C ARG A 57 -10.65 1.10 -9.41
N GLU A 58 -11.32 1.99 -8.68
CA GLU A 58 -11.57 3.35 -9.15
C GLU A 58 -10.27 4.10 -9.49
N HIS A 59 -9.22 3.91 -8.69
CA HIS A 59 -7.91 4.53 -8.94
C HIS A 59 -7.10 3.85 -10.04
N VAL A 60 -7.33 2.56 -10.31
CA VAL A 60 -6.84 1.89 -11.52
C VAL A 60 -7.43 2.56 -12.76
N GLU A 61 -8.74 2.78 -12.80
CA GLU A 61 -9.41 3.44 -13.94
C GLU A 61 -8.95 4.89 -14.14
N LYS A 62 -8.56 5.58 -13.06
CA LYS A 62 -7.97 6.93 -13.12
C LYS A 62 -6.50 6.94 -13.57
N GLY A 63 -5.84 5.78 -13.64
CA GLY A 63 -4.44 5.66 -14.04
C GLY A 63 -3.44 6.19 -13.01
N ASP A 64 -3.78 6.20 -11.72
CA ASP A 64 -2.90 6.71 -10.66
C ASP A 64 -2.21 5.57 -9.89
N PRO A 65 -0.96 5.20 -10.25
CA PRO A 65 -0.28 4.08 -9.63
C PRO A 65 0.03 4.30 -8.14
N VAL A 66 0.19 5.55 -7.69
CA VAL A 66 0.54 5.84 -6.29
C VAL A 66 -0.67 5.63 -5.38
N ASP A 67 -1.88 6.03 -5.82
CA ASP A 67 -3.09 5.71 -5.05
C ASP A 67 -3.38 4.22 -5.05
N VAL A 68 -3.19 3.53 -6.18
CA VAL A 68 -3.32 2.06 -6.24
C VAL A 68 -2.36 1.39 -5.26
N GLY A 69 -1.09 1.80 -5.24
CA GLY A 69 -0.10 1.30 -4.29
C GLY A 69 -0.47 1.58 -2.83
N ASN A 70 -0.97 2.78 -2.54
CA ASN A 70 -1.43 3.14 -1.18
C ASN A 70 -2.61 2.28 -0.73
N LEU A 71 -3.61 2.07 -1.58
CA LEU A 71 -4.79 1.27 -1.25
C LEU A 71 -4.45 -0.22 -1.14
N ALA A 72 -3.57 -0.73 -2.00
CA ALA A 72 -3.04 -2.09 -1.89
C ALA A 72 -2.25 -2.29 -0.59
N MET A 73 -1.43 -1.30 -0.21
CA MET A 73 -0.71 -1.30 1.06
C MET A 73 -1.68 -1.33 2.25
N MET A 74 -2.75 -0.53 2.24
CA MET A 74 -3.75 -0.54 3.31
C MET A 74 -4.36 -1.93 3.53
N LEU A 75 -4.75 -2.61 2.45
CA LEU A 75 -5.25 -3.99 2.51
C LEU A 75 -4.18 -4.95 3.04
N HIS A 76 -2.95 -4.87 2.52
CA HIS A 76 -1.85 -5.72 2.97
C HIS A 76 -1.56 -5.57 4.46
N GLN A 77 -1.51 -4.33 4.98
CA GLN A 77 -1.25 -4.08 6.42
C GLN A 77 -2.40 -4.51 7.32
N ARG A 78 -3.59 -4.73 6.75
CA ARG A 78 -4.75 -5.31 7.43
C ARG A 78 -4.82 -6.83 7.29
N GLU A 79 -3.83 -7.47 6.65
CA GLU A 79 -3.83 -8.89 6.29
C GLU A 79 -5.03 -9.29 5.41
N GLU A 80 -5.52 -8.35 4.61
CA GLU A 80 -6.70 -8.51 3.78
C GLU A 80 -6.33 -8.69 2.30
N ARG A 81 -7.12 -9.51 1.61
CA ARG A 81 -7.05 -9.61 0.15
C ARG A 81 -7.85 -8.49 -0.50
N ILE A 82 -7.65 -8.28 -1.80
CA ILE A 82 -8.57 -7.44 -2.58
C ILE A 82 -9.90 -8.22 -2.70
N ALA A 83 -10.96 -7.71 -2.07
CA ALA A 83 -12.27 -8.35 -2.09
C ALA A 83 -12.88 -8.30 -3.51
N SER A 84 -13.48 -9.41 -3.94
CA SER A 84 -14.26 -9.51 -5.17
C SER A 84 -15.74 -9.23 -4.88
N LEU A 85 -16.36 -8.33 -5.65
CA LEU A 85 -17.81 -8.09 -5.58
C LEU A 85 -18.61 -9.36 -5.92
N LEU A 86 -18.07 -10.25 -6.76
CA LEU A 86 -18.73 -11.51 -7.11
C LEU A 86 -18.73 -12.49 -5.95
N GLU A 87 -17.66 -12.53 -5.15
CA GLU A 87 -17.57 -13.40 -3.97
C GLU A 87 -18.54 -12.94 -2.88
N THR A 88 -18.68 -11.62 -2.69
CA THR A 88 -19.66 -11.05 -1.73
C THR A 88 -21.12 -11.33 -2.10
N LEU A 89 -21.43 -11.43 -3.40
CA LEU A 89 -22.78 -11.76 -3.88
C LEU A 89 -23.06 -13.27 -3.88
N GLN A 90 -22.04 -14.12 -3.75
CA GLN A 90 -22.14 -15.57 -3.89
C GLN A 90 -22.14 -16.34 -2.55
N GLY A 91 -22.03 -15.71 -1.38
CA GLY A 91 -22.28 -16.42 -0.13
C GLY A 91 -21.88 -15.71 1.16
N GLU A 92 -22.87 -15.55 2.05
CA GLU A 92 -22.82 -16.19 3.37
C GLU A 92 -22.96 -17.71 3.21
#